data_AF-A0A524K036-F1
#
_entry.id   AF-A0A524K036-F1
#
_cell.length_a   1.000
_cell.length_b   1.000
_cell.length_c   1.000
_cell.angle_alpha   90.00
_cell.angle_beta   90.00
_cell.angle_gamma   90.00
#
_symmetry.space_group_name_H-M   'P 1'
#
loop_
_entity.id
_entity.type
_entity.pdbx_description
1 polymer ?
#
loop_
_entity_poly.entity_id
_entity_poly.type
_entity_poly.pdbx_seq_one_letter_code
_entity_poly.pdbx_strand_id
1 'polypeptide(L)'
;MDEKVFDVTMIYIQNTSAGNYSLEFYCRNKNIKLNFSNVEGIELIAKIPLELKSSFMQLAEHLPKVWNMKLGYPTNFKIRYSGRITIESM
;
A
#
# COMPACT_ATOMS: atom_id res chain seq x y z
N MET A 1 22.27 -12.42 -5.75
CA MET A 1 21.45 -11.74 -4.75
C MET A 1 20.14 -11.43 -5.48
N ASP A 2 19.08 -12.21 -5.23
CA ASP A 2 17.86 -12.09 -6.02
C ASP A 2 17.04 -10.88 -5.57
N GLU A 3 16.88 -9.92 -6.48
CA GLU A 3 16.01 -8.76 -6.30
C GLU A 3 14.73 -8.97 -7.12
N LYS A 4 13.59 -9.17 -6.45
CA LYS A 4 12.28 -9.21 -7.12
C LYS A 4 11.69 -7.81 -7.15
N VAL A 5 11.71 -7.22 -8.33
CA VAL A 5 11.11 -5.92 -8.61
C VAL A 5 9.62 -6.10 -8.89
N PHE A 6 8.77 -5.28 -8.26
CA PHE A 6 7.33 -5.24 -8.55
C PHE A 6 6.96 -3.89 -9.16
N ASP A 7 6.37 -3.95 -10.35
CA ASP A 7 5.84 -2.80 -11.08
C ASP A 7 4.45 -2.47 -10.54
N VAL A 8 4.37 -1.59 -9.54
CA VAL A 8 3.12 -1.17 -8.91
C VAL A 8 2.49 -0.06 -9.74
N THR A 9 1.19 -0.17 -10.04
CA THR A 9 0.42 0.84 -10.79
C THR A 9 -0.65 1.50 -9.96
N MET A 10 -1.14 0.81 -8.93
CA MET A 10 -2.12 1.32 -7.98
C MET A 10 -1.82 0.79 -6.58
N ILE A 11 -2.03 1.65 -5.59
CA ILE A 11 -1.94 1.33 -4.17
C ILE A 11 -3.30 1.61 -3.56
N TYR A 12 -3.85 0.62 -2.86
CA TYR A 12 -5.09 0.73 -2.12
C TYR A 12 -4.80 0.49 -0.64
N ILE A 13 -5.10 1.47 0.21
CA ILE A 13 -4.91 1.40 1.65
C ILE A 13 -6.28 1.45 2.30
N GLN A 14 -6.58 0.49 3.16
CA GLN A 14 -7.84 0.45 3.89
C GLN A 14 -7.57 0.20 5.37
N ASN A 15 -8.18 1.02 6.22
CA ASN A 15 -8.33 0.71 7.64
C ASN A 15 -9.51 -0.26 7.79
N THR A 16 -9.24 -1.46 8.32
CA THR A 16 -10.28 -2.49 8.53
C THR A 16 -10.89 -2.38 9.93
N SER A 17 -10.14 -1.86 10.91
CA SER A 17 -10.58 -1.53 12.27
C SER A 17 -9.49 -0.70 12.98
N ALA A 18 -9.74 -0.26 14.23
CA ALA A 18 -8.75 0.49 15.02
C ALA A 18 -7.40 -0.26 15.07
N GLY A 19 -6.34 0.38 14.56
CA GLY A 19 -4.98 -0.18 14.51
C GLY A 19 -4.74 -1.27 13.46
N ASN A 20 -5.72 -1.60 12.60
CA ASN A 20 -5.56 -2.62 11.55
C ASN A 20 -5.72 -2.02 10.14
N TYR A 21 -4.74 -2.32 9.28
CA TYR A 21 -4.66 -1.78 7.92
C TYR A 21 -4.37 -2.88 6.90
N SER A 22 -4.94 -2.76 5.72
CA SER A 22 -4.66 -3.57 4.54
C SER A 22 -4.09 -2.67 3.45
N LEU A 23 -2.93 -3.03 2.92
CA LEU A 23 -2.33 -2.38 1.75
C LEU A 23 -2.33 -3.38 0.59
N GLU A 24 -3.00 -3.03 -0.50
CA GLU A 24 -3.03 -3.79 -1.73
C GLU A 24 -2.25 -3.05 -2.83
N PHE A 25 -1.26 -3.72 -3.39
CA PHE A 25 -0.44 -3.25 -4.49
C PHE A 25 -0.84 -3.97 -5.76
N TYR A 26 -1.39 -3.23 -6.72
CA TYR A 26 -1.76 -3.75 -8.02
C TYR A 26 -0.56 -3.70 -8.94
N CYS A 27 0.00 -4.87 -9.22
CA CYS A 27 1.13 -5.03 -10.12
C CYS A 27 0.68 -5.67 -11.44
N ARG A 28 1.51 -5.58 -12.49
CA ARG A 28 1.15 -6.07 -13.83
C ARG A 28 0.66 -7.53 -13.87
N ASN A 29 1.25 -8.40 -13.06
CA ASN A 29 1.02 -9.86 -13.13
C ASN A 29 0.44 -10.45 -11.85
N LYS A 30 0.27 -9.66 -10.79
CA LYS A 30 -0.25 -10.10 -9.50
C LYS A 30 -0.65 -8.91 -8.64
N ASN A 31 -1.53 -9.16 -7.68
CA ASN A 31 -1.79 -8.23 -6.60
C ASN A 31 -1.08 -8.72 -5.34
N ILE A 32 -0.50 -7.81 -4.57
CA ILE A 32 0.13 -8.12 -3.29
C ILE A 32 -0.71 -7.47 -2.21
N LYS A 33 -1.24 -8.24 -1.27
CA LYS A 33 -1.96 -7.73 -0.10
C LYS A 33 -1.12 -7.92 1.15
N LEU A 34 -0.94 -6.84 1.90
CA LEU A 34 -0.24 -6.83 3.17
C LEU A 34 -1.21 -6.38 4.27
N ASN A 35 -1.41 -7.25 5.27
CA ASN A 35 -2.23 -6.94 6.42
C ASN A 35 -1.32 -6.55 7.60
N PHE A 36 -1.67 -5.46 8.26
CA PHE A 36 -0.95 -4.87 9.37
C PHE A 36 -1.88 -4.79 10.58
N SER A 37 -1.39 -5.18 11.74
CA SER A 37 -2.12 -5.12 13.01
C SER A 37 -1.27 -4.44 14.07
N ASN A 38 -1.87 -3.55 14.86
CA ASN A 38 -1.23 -2.79 15.93
C ASN A 38 0.00 -2.01 15.43
N VAL A 39 -0.12 -1.36 14.27
CA VAL A 39 0.92 -0.51 13.70
C VAL A 39 0.63 0.96 13.99
N GLU A 40 1.66 1.70 14.39
CA GLU A 40 1.57 3.14 14.64
C GLU A 40 1.68 3.96 13.34
N GLY A 41 2.33 3.40 12.33
CA GLY A 41 2.50 4.05 11.03
C GLY A 41 3.07 3.11 9.98
N ILE A 42 2.82 3.45 8.71
CA ILE A 42 3.36 2.76 7.55
C ILE A 42 4.01 3.80 6.64
N GLU A 43 5.27 3.59 6.29
CA GLU A 43 6.01 4.46 5.38
C GLU A 43 6.28 3.73 4.06
N LEU A 44 5.93 4.40 2.95
CA LEU A 44 6.18 3.94 1.59
C LEU A 44 7.25 4.82 0.95
N ILE A 45 8.40 4.24 0.63
CA ILE A 45 9.51 4.96 0.00
C ILE A 45 9.65 4.46 -1.43
N ALA A 46 9.41 5.36 -2.40
CA ALA A 46 9.67 5.11 -3.80
C ALA A 46 11.18 5.21 -4.09
N LYS A 47 11.71 4.34 -4.95
CA LYS A 47 13.13 4.38 -5.37
C LYS A 47 13.42 5.45 -6.44
N ILE A 48 12.38 5.93 -7.10
CA ILE A 48 12.44 6.94 -8.17
C ILE A 48 11.41 8.03 -7.86
N PRO A 49 11.50 9.22 -8.50
CA PRO A 49 10.43 10.22 -8.43
C PRO A 49 9.08 9.57 -8.71
N LEU A 50 8.06 10.04 -8.00
CA LEU A 50 6.73 9.45 -8.05
C LEU A 50 5.78 10.47 -8.66
N GLU A 51 5.12 10.07 -9.74
CA GLU A 51 4.02 10.83 -10.33
C GLU A 51 2.69 10.19 -9.90
N LEU A 52 1.83 10.97 -9.25
CA LEU A 52 0.47 10.57 -8.94
C LEU A 52 -0.45 11.04 -10.07
N LYS A 53 -1.07 10.09 -10.77
CA LYS A 53 -2.12 10.40 -11.75
C LYS A 53 -3.42 10.81 -11.06
N SER A 54 -3.74 10.14 -9.95
CA SER A 54 -4.89 10.49 -9.11
C SER A 54 -4.71 9.95 -7.69
N SER A 55 -5.28 10.65 -6.73
CA SER A 55 -5.33 10.21 -5.33
C SER A 55 -6.73 10.49 -4.78
N PHE A 56 -7.32 9.51 -4.10
CA PHE A 56 -8.61 9.66 -3.41
C PHE A 56 -8.47 9.20 -1.97
N MET A 57 -8.89 10.01 -1.01
CA MET A 57 -8.85 9.68 0.41
C MET A 57 -10.21 9.93 1.06
N GLN A 58 -10.73 8.94 1.78
CA GLN A 58 -11.96 9.05 2.56
C GLN A 58 -11.67 9.55 3.97
N LEU A 59 -12.13 10.76 4.28
CA LEU A 59 -11.89 11.43 5.56
C LEU A 59 -13.04 11.29 6.58
N ALA A 60 -14.21 10.80 6.17
CA ALA A 60 -15.37 10.63 7.07
C ALA A 60 -15.03 9.84 8.33
N GLU A 61 -15.43 10.32 9.51
CA GLU A 61 -15.06 9.72 10.80
C GLU A 61 -15.73 8.36 11.03
N HIS A 62 -16.95 8.18 10.54
CA HIS A 62 -17.76 6.97 10.77
C HIS A 62 -17.60 5.91 9.68
N LEU A 63 -16.74 6.13 8.68
CA LEU A 63 -16.50 5.20 7.60
C LEU A 63 -15.07 4.65 7.68
N PRO A 64 -14.83 3.43 7.15
CA PRO A 64 -13.48 2.93 6.97
C PRO A 64 -12.62 3.96 6.24
N LYS A 65 -11.45 4.25 6.79
CA LYS A 65 -10.47 5.12 6.12
C LYS A 65 -9.92 4.37 4.92
N VAL A 66 -10.07 4.97 3.75
CA VAL A 66 -9.62 4.40 2.47
C VAL A 66 -8.74 5.44 1.78
N TRP A 67 -7.62 4.99 1.22
CA TRP A 67 -6.75 5.82 0.40
C TRP A 67 -6.32 5.05 -0.85
N ASN A 68 -6.70 5.59 -2.00
CA ASN A 68 -6.42 5.02 -3.32
C ASN A 68 -5.46 5.94 -4.06
N MET A 69 -4.33 5.40 -4.50
CA MET A 69 -3.33 6.12 -5.27
C MET A 69 -3.10 5.41 -6.59
N LYS A 70 -3.27 6.14 -7.70
CA LYS A 70 -2.92 5.66 -9.04
C LYS A 70 -1.66 6.39 -9.51
N LEU A 71 -0.67 5.63 -9.92
CA LEU A 71 0.61 6.17 -10.36
C LEU A 71 0.55 6.55 -11.84
N GLY A 72 1.32 7.57 -12.24
CA GLY A 72 1.47 7.99 -13.63
C GLY A 72 2.18 6.94 -14.49
N TYR A 73 3.09 6.19 -13.87
CA TYR A 73 3.83 5.07 -14.45
C TYR A 73 4.08 4.00 -13.38
N PRO A 74 4.43 2.76 -13.78
CA PRO A 74 4.78 1.72 -12.82
C PRO A 74 6.01 2.10 -11.99
N THR A 75 5.92 1.98 -10.66
CA THR A 75 6.97 2.39 -9.72
C THR A 75 7.26 1.31 -8.69
N ASN A 76 8.52 1.23 -8.25
CA ASN A 76 8.92 0.28 -7.23
C ASN A 76 8.91 0.93 -5.84
N PHE A 77 8.36 0.21 -4.86
CA PHE A 77 8.29 0.65 -3.46
C PHE A 77 9.07 -0.26 -2.54
N LYS A 78 9.73 0.37 -1.56
CA LYS A 78 10.16 -0.31 -0.32
C LYS A 78 9.18 0.07 0.78
N ILE A 79 8.67 -0.93 1.50
CA ILE A 79 7.72 -0.75 2.58
C ILE A 79 8.46 -0.90 3.91
N ARG A 80 8.36 0.10 4.78
CA ARG A 80 8.88 0.06 6.15
C ARG A 80 7.72 0.22 7.13
N TYR A 81 7.76 -0.51 8.23
CA TYR A 81 6.71 -0.54 9.24
C TYR A 81 7.30 -0.83 10.62
N SER A 82 6.58 -0.44 11.67
CA SER A 82 6.84 -0.81 13.06
C SER A 82 5.63 -1.58 13.59
N GLY A 83 5.78 -2.88 13.87
CA GLY A 83 4.71 -3.77 14.35
C GLY A 83 4.76 -5.17 13.73
N ARG A 84 3.60 -5.83 13.61
CA ARG A 84 3.47 -7.18 13.02
C ARG A 84 2.84 -7.10 11.62
N ILE A 85 3.48 -7.75 10.64
CA ILE A 85 2.91 -7.99 9.30
C ILE A 85 2.43 -9.43 9.20
N THR A 86 1.27 -9.60 8.57
CA THR A 86 0.85 -10.88 7.97
C THR A 86 0.82 -10.69 6.44
N ILE A 87 1.58 -11.51 5.72
CA ILE A 87 1.61 -11.50 4.25
C ILE A 87 0.66 -12.59 3.76
N GLU A 88 -0.37 -12.21 3.01
CA GLU A 88 -1.26 -13.16 2.35
C GLU A 88 -0.99 -13.12 0.84
N SER A 89 -0.58 -14.27 0.30
CA SER A 89 -0.43 -14.48 -1.14
C SER A 89 -1.71 -15.15 -1.64
N MET A 90 -2.45 -14.48 -2.53
CA MET A 90 -3.48 -15.12 -3.36
C MET A 90 -2.88 -15.56 -4.68
#